data_AF-A0A7J0D4Y6-F1
#
_entry.id   AF-A0A7J0D4Y6-F1
#
_cell.length_a   1.000
_cell.length_b   1.000
_cell.length_c   1.000
_cell.angle_alpha   90.00
_cell.angle_beta   90.00
_cell.angle_gamma   90.00
#
_symmetry.space_group_name_H-M   'P 1'
#
loop_
_entity.id
_entity.type
_entity.pdbx_description
1 polymer ?
#
loop_
_entity_poly.entity_id
_entity_poly.type
_entity_poly.pdbx_seq_one_letter_code
_entity_poly.pdbx_strand_id
1 'polypeptide(L)'
;MTDITPAEAQEIEATEEYGTATLSGVDLRVKPVTEWRPSYLRALRLADYDAWATGVLHEDDVQTFIDLDATIAEITDFTAAAMESVGETPGKSSGRAKSSTRTRKR
;
A
#
# COMPACT_ATOMS: atom_id res chain seq x y z
N MET A 1 -16.38 24.24 23.95
CA MET A 1 -15.98 22.84 24.15
C MET A 1 -16.70 22.07 23.07
N THR A 2 -16.02 21.77 21.96
CA THR A 2 -16.60 21.06 20.83
C THR A 2 -16.56 19.57 21.15
N ASP A 3 -17.72 19.03 21.52
CA ASP A 3 -17.98 17.59 21.57
C ASP A 3 -17.80 17.03 20.16
N ILE A 4 -16.67 16.37 19.93
CA ILE A 4 -16.43 15.58 18.72
C ILE A 4 -17.17 14.28 18.95
N THR A 5 -18.19 14.02 18.14
CA THR A 5 -18.97 12.78 18.28
C THR A 5 -18.15 11.59 17.77
N PRO A 6 -18.25 10.40 18.39
CA PRO A 6 -17.50 9.21 17.94
C PRO A 6 -17.86 8.76 16.51
N ALA A 7 -18.95 9.28 15.94
CA ALA A 7 -19.35 9.05 14.55
C ALA A 7 -18.52 9.88 13.55
N GLU A 8 -18.13 11.12 13.88
CA GLU A 8 -17.28 11.95 13.00
C GLU A 8 -15.83 11.45 12.94
N ALA A 9 -15.40 10.67 13.94
CA ALA A 9 -14.11 9.98 13.91
C ALA A 9 -14.08 8.80 12.91
N GLN A 10 -15.24 8.27 12.49
CA GLN A 10 -15.33 7.14 11.56
C GLN A 10 -15.54 7.58 10.09
N GLU A 11 -16.00 8.81 9.83
CA GLU A 11 -16.19 9.31 8.45
C GLU A 11 -14.88 9.82 7.81
N ILE A 12 -13.87 10.17 8.60
CA ILE A 12 -12.53 10.53 8.08
C ILE A 12 -11.74 9.27 7.65
N GLU A 13 -12.07 8.10 8.22
CA GLU A 13 -11.39 6.83 7.96
C GLU A 13 -11.77 6.16 6.63
N ALA A 14 -12.74 6.74 5.90
CA ALA A 14 -13.32 6.15 4.68
C ALA A 14 -13.06 6.94 3.37
N THR A 15 -12.14 7.92 3.37
CA THR A 15 -11.93 8.79 2.18
C THR A 15 -10.58 8.57 1.46
N GLU A 16 -9.68 7.74 1.98
CA GLU A 16 -8.44 7.36 1.27
C GLU A 16 -8.53 5.88 0.88
N GLU A 17 -8.82 5.61 -0.41
CA GLU A 17 -8.91 4.25 -0.96
C GLU A 17 -7.48 3.69 -1.12
N TYR A 18 -6.89 3.25 -0.01
CA TYR A 18 -5.60 2.58 -0.02
C TYR A 18 -5.69 1.25 -0.76
N GLY A 19 -4.79 1.04 -1.72
CA GLY A 19 -4.54 -0.27 -2.29
C GLY A 19 -3.67 -1.11 -1.37
N THR A 20 -3.73 -2.43 -1.53
CA THR A 20 -2.88 -3.36 -0.78
C THR A 20 -1.88 -4.02 -1.71
N ALA A 21 -0.60 -3.96 -1.36
CA ALA A 21 0.47 -4.66 -2.06
C ALA A 21 1.31 -5.47 -1.07
N THR A 22 1.93 -6.56 -1.53
CA THR A 22 2.72 -7.44 -0.66
C THR A 22 4.22 -7.16 -0.83
N LEU A 23 4.91 -6.80 0.26
CA LEU A 23 6.36 -6.67 0.32
C LEU A 23 6.94 -7.78 1.20
N SER A 24 7.83 -8.61 0.66
CA SER A 24 8.51 -9.68 1.39
C SER A 24 7.58 -10.58 2.24
N GLY A 25 6.34 -10.79 1.75
CA GLY A 25 5.32 -11.62 2.42
C GLY A 25 4.43 -10.87 3.42
N VAL A 26 4.58 -9.56 3.55
CA VAL A 26 3.73 -8.69 4.39
C VAL A 26 2.88 -7.79 3.50
N ASP A 27 1.58 -7.76 3.75
CA ASP A 27 0.66 -6.87 3.04
C ASP A 27 0.73 -5.47 3.66
N LEU A 28 1.12 -4.49 2.85
CA LEU A 28 1.22 -3.08 3.21
C LEU A 28 0.18 -2.27 2.45
N ARG A 29 -0.36 -1.25 3.11
CA ARG A 29 -1.32 -0.30 2.54
C ARG A 29 -0.59 0.81 1.81
N VAL A 30 -0.95 1.01 0.55
CA VAL A 30 -0.32 1.96 -0.37
C VAL A 30 -1.36 2.91 -0.93
N LYS A 31 -1.05 4.22 -0.93
CA LYS A 31 -1.91 5.23 -1.55
C LYS A 31 -2.06 5.00 -3.04
N PRO A 32 -3.17 5.41 -3.66
CA PRO A 32 -3.35 5.35 -5.10
C PRO A 32 -2.34 6.24 -5.82
N VAL A 33 -1.92 5.81 -7.02
CA VAL A 33 -0.91 6.53 -7.82
C VAL A 33 -1.35 7.97 -8.11
N THR A 34 -2.66 8.21 -8.20
CA THR A 34 -3.25 9.55 -8.39
C THR A 34 -3.00 10.50 -7.21
N GLU A 35 -2.74 9.98 -6.02
CA GLU A 35 -2.44 10.77 -4.81
C GLU A 35 -0.94 10.93 -4.57
N TRP A 36 -0.10 10.29 -5.39
CA TRP A 36 1.35 10.41 -5.25
C TRP A 36 1.82 11.79 -5.66
N ARG A 37 2.40 12.52 -4.71
CA ARG A 37 3.00 13.82 -5.00
C ARG A 37 4.21 13.66 -5.93
N PRO A 38 4.49 14.66 -6.80
CA PRO A 38 5.70 14.66 -7.63
C PRO A 38 7.01 14.54 -6.82
N SER A 39 7.02 14.97 -5.56
CA SER A 39 8.14 14.78 -4.64
C SER A 39 8.45 13.30 -4.38
N TYR A 40 7.42 12.46 -4.25
CA TYR A 40 7.57 11.02 -4.00
C TYR A 40 7.98 10.27 -5.27
N LEU A 41 7.47 10.69 -6.43
CA LEU A 41 7.96 10.21 -7.73
C LEU A 41 9.43 10.59 -7.95
N ARG A 42 9.87 11.75 -7.45
CA ARG A 42 11.29 12.15 -7.47
C ARG A 42 12.12 11.31 -6.51
N ALA A 43 11.60 11.00 -5.33
CA ALA A 43 12.27 10.13 -4.35
C ALA A 43 12.56 8.74 -4.95
N LEU A 44 11.59 8.14 -5.64
CA LEU A 44 11.79 6.89 -6.40
C LEU A 44 12.93 6.99 -7.43
N ARG A 45 13.01 8.11 -8.17
CA ARG A 45 14.09 8.33 -9.15
C ARG A 45 15.47 8.52 -8.53
N LEU A 46 15.51 8.97 -7.27
CA LEU A 46 16.74 9.15 -6.49
C LEU A 46 17.10 7.90 -5.67
N ALA A 47 16.32 6.81 -5.79
CA ALA A 47 16.41 5.62 -4.94
C ALA A 47 16.28 5.94 -3.44
N ASP A 48 15.55 7.00 -3.11
CA ASP A 48 15.22 7.39 -1.75
C ASP A 48 13.87 6.74 -1.37
N TYR A 49 13.96 5.47 -0.96
CA TYR A 49 12.79 4.64 -0.66
C TYR A 49 12.14 4.98 0.69
N ASP A 50 12.90 5.51 1.65
CA ASP A 50 12.38 5.93 2.96
C ASP A 50 11.46 7.14 2.81
N ALA A 51 11.88 8.15 2.03
CA ALA A 51 11.07 9.32 1.74
C ALA A 51 9.84 8.98 0.88
N TRP A 52 9.97 7.99 0.00
CA TRP A 52 8.83 7.46 -0.76
C TRP A 52 7.85 6.73 0.17
N ALA A 53 8.31 5.79 0.98
CA ALA A 53 7.51 4.99 1.90
C ALA A 53 6.72 5.88 2.86
N THR A 54 7.36 6.89 3.44
CA THR A 54 6.71 7.87 4.34
C THR A 54 5.58 8.65 3.66
N GLY A 55 5.68 8.88 2.35
CA GLY A 55 4.70 9.66 1.59
C GLY A 55 3.60 8.84 0.91
N VAL A 56 3.88 7.55 0.66
CA VAL A 56 3.06 6.67 -0.21
C VAL A 56 2.46 5.51 0.57
N LEU A 57 3.06 5.06 1.66
CA LEU A 57 2.45 4.08 2.55
C LEU A 57 1.54 4.74 3.58
N HIS A 58 0.68 3.94 4.18
CA HIS A 58 -0.03 4.30 5.40
C HIS A 58 0.97 4.49 6.56
N GLU A 59 0.75 5.46 7.44
CA GLU A 59 1.68 5.83 8.52
C GLU A 59 2.07 4.65 9.43
N ASP A 60 1.12 3.80 9.81
CA ASP A 60 1.38 2.58 10.59
C ASP A 60 2.27 1.55 9.87
N ASP A 61 2.24 1.53 8.54
CA ASP A 61 2.91 0.53 7.72
C ASP A 61 4.32 0.99 7.33
N VAL A 62 4.63 2.29 7.48
CA VAL A 62 5.97 2.87 7.25
C VAL A 62 7.01 2.22 8.16
N GLN A 63 6.70 2.05 9.45
CA GLN A 63 7.63 1.42 10.37
C GLN A 63 7.88 -0.05 9.99
N THR A 64 6.82 -0.76 9.57
CA THR A 64 6.94 -2.14 9.10
C THR A 64 7.80 -2.23 7.84
N PHE A 65 7.67 -1.28 6.91
CA PHE A 65 8.52 -1.20 5.72
C PHE A 65 10.00 -1.01 6.07
N ILE A 66 10.31 -0.14 7.03
CA ILE A 66 11.68 0.10 7.50
C ILE A 66 12.23 -1.14 8.22
N ASP A 67 11.43 -1.78 9.07
CA ASP A 67 11.83 -2.96 9.85
C ASP A 67 12.04 -4.20 8.96
N LEU A 68 11.32 -4.30 7.84
CA LEU A 68 11.49 -5.39 6.88
C LEU A 68 12.85 -5.35 6.18
N ASP A 69 13.47 -4.17 6.07
CA ASP A 69 14.77 -3.95 5.40
C ASP A 69 14.86 -4.71 4.07
N ALA A 70 13.80 -4.59 3.27
CA ALA A 70 13.67 -5.31 2.02
C ALA A 70 14.73 -4.85 1.01
N THR A 71 15.18 -5.76 0.15
CA THR A 71 16.17 -5.41 -0.87
C THR A 71 15.60 -4.45 -1.91
N ILE A 72 16.47 -3.68 -2.56
CA ILE A 72 16.08 -2.76 -3.64
C ILE A 72 15.22 -3.48 -4.70
N ALA A 73 15.55 -4.73 -5.04
CA ALA A 73 14.80 -5.53 -6.00
C ALA A 73 13.35 -5.78 -5.52
N GLU A 74 13.18 -6.19 -4.26
CA GLU A 74 11.86 -6.41 -3.67
C GLU A 74 11.05 -5.12 -3.57
N ILE A 75 11.69 -4.01 -3.22
CA ILE A 75 11.04 -2.69 -3.18
C ILE A 75 10.58 -2.27 -4.58
N THR A 76 11.42 -2.46 -5.61
CA THR A 76 11.02 -2.13 -6.99
C THR A 76 9.87 -3.00 -7.49
N ASP A 77 9.88 -4.30 -7.18
CA ASP A 77 8.79 -5.22 -7.52
C ASP A 77 7.50 -4.84 -6.79
N PHE A 78 7.60 -4.48 -5.50
CA PHE A 78 6.49 -3.99 -4.69
C PHE A 78 5.92 -2.67 -5.23
N THR A 79 6.76 -1.69 -5.58
CA THR A 79 6.29 -0.42 -6.15
C THR A 79 5.61 -0.66 -7.51
N ALA A 80 6.12 -1.59 -8.34
CA ALA A 80 5.47 -1.95 -9.58
C ALA A 80 4.10 -2.61 -9.35
N ALA A 81 4.01 -3.56 -8.41
CA ALA A 81 2.77 -4.21 -8.02
C ALA A 81 1.76 -3.21 -7.40
N ALA A 82 2.24 -2.23 -6.63
CA ALA A 82 1.42 -1.14 -6.13
C ALA A 82 0.90 -0.25 -7.27
N MET A 83 1.75 0.12 -8.23
CA MET A 83 1.29 0.90 -9.39
C MET A 83 0.27 0.14 -10.25
N GLU A 84 0.39 -1.18 -10.37
CA GLU A 84 -0.57 -2.01 -11.10
C GLU A 84 -1.88 -2.15 -10.32
N SER A 85 -1.80 -2.50 -9.03
CA SER A 85 -2.98 -2.73 -8.18
C SER A 85 -3.78 -1.46 -7.89
N VAL A 86 -3.13 -0.32 -7.71
CA VAL A 86 -3.80 0.96 -7.43
C VAL A 86 -3.93 1.87 -8.64
N GLY A 87 -3.34 1.49 -9.78
CA GLY A 87 -3.54 2.14 -11.08
C GLY A 87 -4.76 1.61 -11.85
N GLU A 88 -5.33 0.47 -11.44
CA GLU A 88 -6.50 -0.11 -12.10
C GLU A 88 -7.77 0.64 -11.68
N THR A 89 -8.34 1.38 -12.65
CA THR A 89 -9.57 2.17 -12.52
C THR A 89 -10.68 1.37 -11.81
N PRO A 90 -11.45 1.98 -10.88
CA PRO A 90 -12.52 1.29 -10.13
C PRO A 90 -13.55 0.73 -11.11
N GLY A 91 -13.45 -0.56 -11.40
CA GLY A 91 -14.22 -1.17 -12.48
C GLY A 91 -13.77 -2.56 -12.93
N LYS A 92 -12.58 -3.02 -12.53
CA LYS A 92 -12.18 -4.41 -12.74
C LYS A 92 -11.99 -5.10 -11.40
N SER A 93 -12.97 -5.95 -11.13
CA SER A 93 -13.07 -6.88 -10.01
C SER A 93 -11.72 -7.48 -9.60
N SER A 94 -11.41 -7.30 -8.32
CA SER A 94 -10.43 -8.07 -7.56
C SER A 94 -10.65 -9.58 -7.74
N GLY A 95 -9.85 -10.19 -8.62
CA GLY A 95 -9.75 -11.64 -8.75
C GLY A 95 -8.95 -12.21 -7.58
N ARG A 96 -9.65 -12.48 -6.48
CA ARG A 96 -9.21 -13.17 -5.25
C ARG A 96 -8.01 -14.13 -5.45
N ALA A 97 -6.98 -13.92 -4.64
CA ALA A 97 -5.76 -14.73 -4.57
C ALA A 97 -6.05 -16.24 -4.58
N LYS A 98 -5.26 -16.97 -5.37
CA LYS A 98 -5.34 -18.42 -5.55
C LYS A 98 -5.02 -19.14 -4.23
N SER A 99 -6.05 -19.48 -3.46
CA SER A 99 -5.93 -20.30 -2.26
C SER A 99 -5.26 -21.64 -2.57
N SER A 100 -4.09 -21.85 -1.97
CA SER A 100 -3.34 -23.11 -1.96
C SER A 100 -4.04 -24.11 -1.05
N THR A 101 -5.13 -24.73 -1.52
CA THR A 101 -5.69 -25.92 -0.85
C THR A 101 -5.22 -27.16 -1.58
N ARG A 102 -4.14 -27.75 -1.06
CA ARG A 102 -3.59 -29.04 -1.47
C ARG A 102 -4.54 -30.14 -0.98
N THR A 103 -5.50 -30.54 -1.81
CA THR A 103 -6.41 -31.65 -1.47
C THR A 103 -5.64 -32.97 -1.53
N ARG A 104 -5.24 -33.49 -0.36
CA ARG A 104 -4.73 -34.86 -0.18
C ARG A 104 -5.86 -35.76 0.34
N LYS A 105 -6.33 -36.69 -0.49
CA LYS A 105 -7.09 -37.93 -0.17
C LYS A 105 -7.49 -38.58 -1.51
N ARG A 106 -7.40 -39.88 -1.76
CA ARG A 106 -7.01 -41.07 -0.99
C ARG A 106 -6.64 -42.13 -2.02
#